data_AF-A0A7W9WY44-F1
#
_entry.id   AF-A0A7W9WY44-F1
#
_cell.length_a   1.000
_cell.length_b   1.000
_cell.length_c   1.000
_cell.angle_alpha   90.00
_cell.angle_beta   90.00
_cell.angle_gamma   90.00
#
_symmetry.space_group_name_H-M   'P 1'
#
loop_
_entity.id
_entity.type
_entity.pdbx_description
1 polymer ?
#
loop_
_entity_poly.entity_id
_entity_poly.type
_entity_poly.pdbx_seq_one_letter_code
_entity_poly.pdbx_strand_id
1 'polypeptide(L)'
;MTFPPNALMLRLLAPLVCTALAACDGAGPATSRHGGLSDAAPASGNLPVQGKAEPIGSSVHGATVAHASAAKASTGTSASASAAPFGSYLRPYAATSLWNARPVNPTFGTFVIPRSSYFPTVASGAYSTGVFLASTTDKPMTIVGPGSTDAHTVGVADPDNGGNRVITLPRWPAGVLPASGTDGHADIVDPVTQTIHSFWQLKQKDGRWTAALYSWSKLSGNGWGDPAHYYQGARAVGIPASAGLIRKHEIKDGLAAYPHALAMSLTKNGLANGVTSPAYIFPATSADNTAAANTGAIPQGALIMLPRSFDSSEITNPDLKKIVETLKMYGAYVVDYNTGTPFVIYVENDAGFHLMPTGWDGKIASQLDQIRASLRQVTAVQGWVDGNGNAANAAIKAQQNMNILSMRGPWSRQSGTGTAAYDTAGQRLVFEPASGKTVYVNGSNAGLTRVNWALPPQGAHVELSVSATGGATLRLQVTSNGAVTEATKDLQNGQSTQFTWPADAKLTLTATSGAGGTGGASSVKASLVKVP
;
A
#
# COMPACT_ATOMS: atom_id res chain seq x y z
N MET A 1 65.97 0.51 -18.94
CA MET A 1 64.83 0.12 -19.81
C MET A 1 63.56 0.58 -19.09
N THR A 2 63.16 1.84 -19.24
CA THR A 2 62.16 2.40 -20.19
C THR A 2 60.69 2.06 -19.87
N PHE A 3 59.90 3.13 -19.74
CA PHE A 3 58.48 3.29 -19.39
C PHE A 3 57.49 3.00 -20.57
N PRO A 4 56.13 3.05 -20.38
CA PRO A 4 55.06 2.35 -21.14
C PRO A 4 54.43 3.19 -22.28
N PRO A 5 53.27 2.80 -22.89
CA PRO A 5 51.97 3.45 -22.54
C PRO A 5 50.61 2.71 -22.85
N ASN A 6 49.51 3.21 -22.25
CA ASN A 6 48.09 3.39 -22.71
C ASN A 6 47.20 2.18 -23.11
N ALA A 7 45.85 2.20 -23.15
CA ALA A 7 44.70 2.97 -22.59
C ALA A 7 43.38 2.40 -23.24
N LEU A 8 42.19 2.81 -22.73
CA LEU A 8 40.80 2.65 -23.23
C LEU A 8 40.07 1.30 -22.94
N MET A 9 38.98 1.17 -22.15
CA MET A 9 37.66 1.85 -22.00
C MET A 9 36.54 1.22 -22.86
N LEU A 10 35.55 0.57 -22.21
CA LEU A 10 34.14 0.57 -22.65
C LEU A 10 33.19 0.34 -21.44
N ARG A 11 32.55 1.42 -21.00
CA ARG A 11 31.32 1.47 -20.18
C ARG A 11 30.17 1.85 -21.10
N LEU A 12 28.98 1.24 -20.94
CA LEU A 12 27.60 1.68 -21.30
C LEU A 12 26.71 0.40 -21.42
N LEU A 13 25.50 0.23 -20.88
CA LEU A 13 24.40 1.14 -20.52
C LEU A 13 23.56 0.59 -19.34
N ALA A 14 23.24 1.45 -18.37
CA ALA A 14 22.09 1.31 -17.47
C ALA A 14 21.01 2.30 -17.92
N PRO A 15 19.71 1.97 -17.89
CA PRO A 15 18.68 2.89 -18.36
C PRO A 15 18.37 3.97 -17.32
N LEU A 16 18.36 5.21 -17.79
CA LEU A 16 17.89 6.42 -17.13
C LEU A 16 16.46 6.26 -16.60
N VAL A 17 16.24 6.65 -15.35
CA VAL A 17 14.97 7.23 -14.87
C VAL A 17 15.33 8.53 -14.14
N CYS A 18 14.59 9.59 -14.50
CA CYS A 18 14.78 10.99 -14.11
C CYS A 18 15.13 11.23 -12.64
N THR A 19 16.27 11.89 -12.44
CA THR A 19 16.60 12.75 -11.29
C THR A 19 15.99 14.13 -11.51
N ALA A 20 15.14 14.60 -10.60
CA ALA A 20 14.74 16.00 -10.52
C ALA A 20 15.40 16.64 -9.28
N LEU A 21 16.45 17.41 -9.59
CA LEU A 21 17.15 18.48 -8.90
C LEU A 21 16.94 18.72 -7.39
N ALA A 22 18.05 18.58 -6.67
CA ALA A 22 18.44 19.49 -5.59
C ALA A 22 19.74 20.21 -6.00
N ALA A 23 19.91 21.43 -5.48
CA ALA A 23 21.10 22.30 -5.46
C ALA A 23 21.13 23.48 -6.44
N CYS A 24 21.05 24.68 -5.86
CA CYS A 24 21.93 25.79 -6.19
C CYS A 24 22.61 26.22 -4.88
N ASP A 25 23.91 25.92 -4.76
CA ASP A 25 24.83 26.52 -3.78
C ASP A 25 25.51 27.75 -4.40
N GLY A 26 25.81 28.74 -3.56
CA GLY A 26 26.67 29.88 -3.88
C GLY A 26 27.22 30.50 -2.59
N ALA A 27 28.50 30.27 -2.34
CA ALA A 27 29.22 30.45 -1.09
C ALA A 27 29.60 31.90 -0.71
N GLY A 28 29.88 32.11 0.58
CA GLY A 28 30.67 33.22 1.12
C GLY A 28 30.65 33.27 2.66
N PRO A 29 31.79 33.14 3.37
CA PRO A 29 31.83 32.89 4.81
C PRO A 29 31.93 34.18 5.65
N ALA A 30 31.28 34.20 6.81
CA ALA A 30 31.59 35.16 7.87
C ALA A 30 31.37 34.54 9.25
N THR A 31 32.37 34.74 10.09
CA THR A 31 32.57 34.29 11.46
C THR A 31 31.65 34.96 12.49
N SER A 32 31.15 34.22 13.49
CA SER A 32 31.09 34.61 14.93
C SER A 32 30.41 33.48 15.73
N ARG A 33 31.13 32.82 16.64
CA ARG A 33 31.17 33.00 18.11
C ARG A 33 29.85 32.72 18.87
N HIS A 34 29.89 31.60 19.59
CA HIS A 34 29.39 31.31 20.95
C HIS A 34 28.12 31.97 21.52
N GLY A 35 27.27 31.07 22.06
CA GLY A 35 26.20 31.29 23.04
C GLY A 35 25.06 30.32 22.70
N GLY A 36 24.90 29.14 23.32
CA GLY A 36 24.80 28.92 24.75
C GLY A 36 23.47 29.47 25.24
N LEU A 37 22.44 28.63 25.37
CA LEU A 37 21.46 28.64 26.47
C LEU A 37 20.38 27.56 26.30
N SER A 38 20.05 27.02 27.46
CA SER A 38 19.19 25.90 27.85
C SER A 38 17.69 26.24 27.89
N ASP A 39 16.89 25.17 27.87
CA ASP A 39 15.59 24.94 28.54
C ASP A 39 14.57 26.07 28.71
N ALA A 40 13.34 25.83 28.24
CA ALA A 40 12.12 25.96 29.07
C ALA A 40 10.89 25.38 28.37
N ALA A 41 10.15 24.53 29.09
CA ALA A 41 8.80 24.08 28.78
C ALA A 41 7.76 25.22 28.95
N PRO A 42 6.64 25.22 28.23
CA PRO A 42 5.60 26.22 28.43
C PRO A 42 4.64 25.86 29.57
N ALA A 43 4.33 26.88 30.37
CA ALA A 43 3.44 26.87 31.51
C ALA A 43 1.96 26.81 31.13
N SER A 44 1.19 26.22 32.04
CA SER A 44 -0.27 26.13 32.11
C SER A 44 -0.96 27.50 32.24
N GLY A 45 -1.98 27.75 31.42
CA GLY A 45 -2.91 28.87 31.58
C GLY A 45 -4.33 28.39 31.93
N ASN A 46 -4.78 28.69 33.15
CA ASN A 46 -6.16 28.56 33.59
C ASN A 46 -7.01 29.74 33.09
N LEU A 47 -8.24 29.46 32.63
CA LEU A 47 -9.31 30.45 32.46
C LEU A 47 -10.51 30.06 33.33
N PRO A 48 -11.19 31.00 34.00
CA PRO A 48 -12.29 30.71 34.92
C PRO A 48 -13.65 30.62 34.20
N VAL A 49 -14.48 29.66 34.63
CA VAL A 49 -15.90 29.53 34.28
C VAL A 49 -16.74 30.06 35.45
N GLN A 50 -17.60 31.05 35.17
CA GLN A 50 -18.72 31.44 36.03
C GLN A 50 -20.01 31.37 35.21
N GLY A 51 -21.10 30.87 35.81
CA GLY A 51 -22.44 31.23 35.34
C GLY A 51 -23.59 30.24 35.56
N LYS A 52 -24.03 30.11 36.82
CA LYS A 52 -25.44 30.01 37.29
C LYS A 52 -26.33 28.81 36.89
N ALA A 53 -26.73 28.08 37.93
CA ALA A 53 -27.96 27.28 38.01
C ALA A 53 -29.09 28.08 38.68
N GLU A 54 -30.35 27.73 38.40
CA GLU A 54 -31.54 27.78 39.29
C GLU A 54 -32.79 27.21 38.55
N PRO A 55 -33.85 26.74 39.28
CA PRO A 55 -34.58 25.50 38.96
C PRO A 55 -36.12 25.64 38.82
N ILE A 56 -36.81 24.48 38.86
CA ILE A 56 -38.20 24.19 39.33
C ILE A 56 -39.21 23.76 38.24
N GLY A 57 -39.93 22.65 38.49
CA GLY A 57 -41.24 22.38 37.86
C GLY A 57 -41.68 20.92 37.80
N SER A 58 -42.12 20.35 38.92
CA SER A 58 -42.84 19.06 39.01
C SER A 58 -44.32 19.19 38.63
N SER A 59 -44.89 18.20 37.94
CA SER A 59 -46.33 17.95 37.89
C SER A 59 -46.62 16.47 37.64
N VAL A 60 -47.40 15.88 38.54
CA VAL A 60 -47.88 14.50 38.57
C VAL A 60 -49.39 14.55 38.32
N HIS A 61 -49.92 13.71 37.44
CA HIS A 61 -51.33 13.26 37.48
C HIS A 61 -51.36 11.78 37.09
N GLY A 62 -51.87 10.95 38.00
CA GLY A 62 -52.03 9.52 37.81
C GLY A 62 -53.39 9.15 37.22
N ALA A 63 -53.45 7.95 36.64
CA ALA A 63 -54.67 7.15 36.55
C ALA A 63 -54.28 5.66 36.49
N THR A 64 -54.72 4.92 37.50
CA THR A 64 -54.64 3.46 37.65
C THR A 64 -55.75 2.80 36.84
N VAL A 65 -55.41 1.81 36.01
CA VAL A 65 -56.30 0.65 35.72
C VAL A 65 -55.43 -0.58 35.49
N ALA A 66 -55.57 -1.58 36.36
CA ALA A 66 -55.06 -2.92 36.13
C ALA A 66 -56.18 -3.78 35.54
N HIS A 67 -55.90 -4.54 34.47
CA HIS A 67 -56.45 -5.90 34.26
C HIS A 67 -55.69 -6.66 33.16
N ALA A 68 -55.07 -7.76 33.60
CA ALA A 68 -54.95 -9.09 32.99
C ALA A 68 -54.47 -9.28 31.52
N SER A 69 -53.33 -9.99 31.46
CA SER A 69 -53.04 -11.16 30.60
C SER A 69 -52.87 -10.98 29.09
N ALA A 70 -51.61 -11.08 28.64
CA ALA A 70 -51.19 -12.13 27.71
C ALA A 70 -49.67 -12.19 27.68
N ALA A 71 -49.09 -13.30 28.16
CA ALA A 71 -47.70 -13.62 27.95
C ALA A 71 -47.44 -13.79 26.45
N LYS A 72 -46.78 -12.80 25.82
CA LYS A 72 -45.98 -13.04 24.63
C LYS A 72 -44.53 -13.02 25.09
N ALA A 73 -43.96 -14.21 25.21
CA ALA A 73 -42.52 -14.38 25.19
C ALA A 73 -42.02 -13.75 23.88
N SER A 74 -41.53 -12.52 23.94
CA SER A 74 -40.65 -12.02 22.90
C SER A 74 -39.35 -12.79 23.09
N THR A 75 -39.17 -13.81 22.25
CA THR A 75 -37.84 -14.29 21.92
C THR A 75 -37.09 -13.09 21.37
N GLY A 76 -36.39 -12.38 22.25
CA GLY A 76 -35.42 -11.36 21.89
C GLY A 76 -34.35 -12.07 21.10
N THR A 77 -34.52 -12.13 19.79
CA THR A 77 -33.40 -12.36 18.88
C THR A 77 -32.52 -11.14 19.05
N SER A 78 -31.55 -11.24 19.94
CA SER A 78 -30.36 -10.39 19.92
C SER A 78 -29.80 -10.56 18.52
N ALA A 79 -30.13 -9.62 17.63
CA ALA A 79 -29.48 -9.51 16.35
C ALA A 79 -28.02 -9.22 16.67
N SER A 80 -27.20 -10.27 16.71
CA SER A 80 -25.77 -10.13 16.58
C SER A 80 -25.56 -9.29 15.33
N ALA A 81 -25.10 -8.05 15.52
CA ALA A 81 -24.74 -7.20 14.39
C ALA A 81 -23.70 -8.00 13.59
N SER A 82 -24.10 -8.49 12.42
CA SER A 82 -23.20 -9.24 11.54
C SER A 82 -21.96 -8.38 11.31
N ALA A 83 -20.78 -8.98 11.51
CA ALA A 83 -19.52 -8.29 11.21
C ALA A 83 -19.56 -7.73 9.79
N ALA A 84 -18.95 -6.56 9.57
CA ALA A 84 -18.90 -5.95 8.26
C ALA A 84 -18.29 -6.92 7.23
N PRO A 85 -18.84 -6.96 5.99
CA PRO A 85 -18.33 -7.86 4.96
C PRO A 85 -16.91 -7.46 4.55
N PHE A 86 -16.10 -8.45 4.19
CA PHE A 86 -14.80 -8.22 3.57
C PHE A 86 -14.91 -7.43 2.27
N GLY A 87 -13.87 -6.66 1.94
CA GLY A 87 -13.87 -5.75 0.82
C GLY A 87 -14.82 -4.56 1.01
N SER A 88 -15.09 -4.18 2.26
CA SER A 88 -15.86 -2.98 2.59
C SER A 88 -14.98 -1.91 3.22
N TYR A 89 -15.51 -0.70 3.39
CA TYR A 89 -14.79 0.38 4.07
C TYR A 89 -14.37 0.03 5.51
N LEU A 90 -15.24 -0.66 6.24
CA LEU A 90 -14.99 -1.07 7.63
C LEU A 90 -14.07 -2.29 7.70
N ARG A 91 -14.11 -3.16 6.69
CA ARG A 91 -13.26 -4.36 6.62
C ARG A 91 -12.65 -4.48 5.23
N PRO A 92 -11.60 -3.70 4.92
CA PRO A 92 -11.01 -3.68 3.60
C PRO A 92 -10.36 -5.03 3.27
N TYR A 93 -10.23 -5.26 1.97
CA TYR A 93 -9.62 -6.43 1.34
C TYR A 93 -10.41 -7.74 1.52
N ALA A 94 -10.12 -8.69 0.64
CA ALA A 94 -10.72 -10.02 0.67
C ALA A 94 -10.39 -10.76 1.97
N ALA A 95 -11.22 -11.73 2.36
CA ALA A 95 -10.95 -12.61 3.50
C ALA A 95 -9.59 -13.32 3.37
N THR A 96 -9.20 -13.65 2.13
CA THR A 96 -7.94 -14.32 1.79
C THR A 96 -6.74 -13.38 1.66
N SER A 97 -6.94 -12.07 1.88
CA SER A 97 -5.84 -11.10 1.99
C SER A 97 -4.92 -11.49 3.15
N LEU A 98 -3.62 -11.28 2.99
CA LEU A 98 -2.67 -11.41 4.10
C LEU A 98 -2.93 -10.43 5.25
N TRP A 99 -3.66 -9.34 5.01
CA TRP A 99 -4.16 -8.48 6.09
C TRP A 99 -5.20 -9.19 6.94
N ASN A 100 -6.04 -10.01 6.34
CA ASN A 100 -7.18 -10.65 7.00
C ASN A 100 -6.92 -12.12 7.39
N ALA A 101 -5.83 -12.70 6.90
CA ALA A 101 -5.41 -14.06 7.18
C ALA A 101 -4.42 -14.10 8.36
N ARG A 102 -4.40 -15.22 9.07
CA ARG A 102 -3.43 -15.49 10.15
C ARG A 102 -2.61 -16.74 9.87
N PRO A 103 -1.32 -16.76 10.24
CA PRO A 103 -0.48 -17.93 10.07
C PRO A 103 -0.82 -19.02 11.09
N VAL A 104 -0.66 -20.27 10.65
CA VAL A 104 -0.78 -21.47 11.48
C VAL A 104 0.63 -21.95 11.81
N ASN A 105 0.91 -22.09 13.11
CA ASN A 105 2.19 -22.56 13.65
C ASN A 105 3.40 -21.87 13.00
N PRO A 106 3.52 -20.53 13.14
CA PRO A 106 4.65 -19.80 12.57
C PRO A 106 5.98 -20.24 13.20
N THR A 107 7.00 -20.34 12.36
CA THR A 107 8.41 -20.48 12.78
C THR A 107 9.05 -19.10 12.77
N PHE A 108 9.84 -18.83 13.81
CA PHE A 108 10.44 -17.52 14.04
C PHE A 108 11.92 -17.51 13.72
N GLY A 109 12.39 -16.40 13.15
CA GLY A 109 13.81 -16.07 13.09
C GLY A 109 14.37 -15.67 14.46
N THR A 110 15.68 -15.41 14.50
CA THR A 110 16.40 -15.10 15.75
C THR A 110 16.71 -13.62 15.94
N PHE A 111 16.65 -12.82 14.87
CA PHE A 111 17.00 -11.40 14.92
C PHE A 111 16.04 -10.63 15.83
N VAL A 112 16.62 -9.90 16.78
CA VAL A 112 15.88 -9.05 17.73
C VAL A 112 15.86 -7.63 17.18
N ILE A 113 14.68 -7.00 17.11
CA ILE A 113 14.59 -5.58 16.76
C ILE A 113 15.43 -4.79 17.77
N PRO A 114 16.50 -4.09 17.35
CA PRO A 114 17.38 -3.40 18.29
C PRO A 114 16.69 -2.19 18.94
N ARG A 115 17.23 -1.76 20.09
CA ARG A 115 16.89 -0.45 20.64
C ARG A 115 17.44 0.66 19.74
N SER A 116 16.91 1.86 19.92
CA SER A 116 17.29 3.05 19.18
C SER A 116 17.05 4.28 20.07
N SER A 117 17.14 5.49 19.50
CA SER A 117 17.01 6.78 20.21
C SER A 117 15.71 6.96 21.00
N TYR A 118 14.62 6.28 20.61
CA TYR A 118 13.31 6.37 21.26
C TYR A 118 12.79 5.01 21.72
N PHE A 119 11.75 5.03 22.55
CA PHE A 119 10.97 3.82 22.88
C PHE A 119 10.01 3.46 21.75
N PRO A 120 9.68 2.17 21.57
CA PRO A 120 8.64 1.79 20.63
C PRO A 120 7.30 2.47 20.95
N THR A 121 6.44 2.63 19.95
CA THR A 121 5.16 3.32 20.14
C THR A 121 4.04 2.77 19.25
N VAL A 122 2.80 3.09 19.63
CA VAL A 122 1.59 2.85 18.84
C VAL A 122 0.84 4.18 18.79
N ALA A 123 0.74 4.77 17.60
CA ALA A 123 0.32 6.17 17.49
C ALA A 123 -0.35 6.51 16.15
N SER A 124 -1.26 7.48 16.22
CA SER A 124 -1.69 8.30 15.11
C SER A 124 -0.77 9.53 14.96
N GLY A 125 -1.09 10.42 14.04
CA GLY A 125 -0.48 11.75 13.94
C GLY A 125 0.21 12.01 12.61
N ALA A 126 1.30 12.80 12.68
CA ALA A 126 1.96 13.39 11.51
C ALA A 126 2.38 12.38 10.44
N TYR A 127 2.77 11.16 10.84
CA TYR A 127 3.25 10.11 9.95
C TYR A 127 2.32 8.88 9.88
N SER A 128 1.08 9.02 10.37
CA SER A 128 0.01 8.05 10.11
C SER A 128 -0.91 8.60 9.00
N THR A 129 -2.15 8.11 8.88
CA THR A 129 -3.10 8.65 7.90
C THR A 129 -4.55 8.58 8.38
N GLY A 130 -5.39 9.47 7.86
CA GLY A 130 -6.84 9.34 7.95
C GLY A 130 -7.37 8.51 6.77
N VAL A 131 -8.55 7.93 6.93
CA VAL A 131 -9.19 7.17 5.84
C VAL A 131 -10.56 7.77 5.58
N PHE A 132 -10.77 8.26 4.35
CA PHE A 132 -11.91 9.09 4.03
C PHE A 132 -12.90 8.33 3.15
N LEU A 133 -14.10 8.07 3.67
CA LEU A 133 -15.16 7.40 2.91
C LEU A 133 -15.86 8.39 1.96
N ALA A 134 -15.85 8.09 0.67
CA ALA A 134 -16.61 8.84 -0.32
C ALA A 134 -18.10 8.45 -0.35
N SER A 135 -18.94 9.46 -0.56
CA SER A 135 -20.39 9.34 -0.71
C SER A 135 -20.80 9.51 -2.17
N THR A 136 -22.01 9.09 -2.53
CA THR A 136 -22.58 9.30 -3.89
C THR A 136 -22.83 10.78 -4.21
N THR A 137 -22.87 11.65 -3.19
CA THR A 137 -23.13 13.09 -3.33
C THR A 137 -21.85 13.93 -3.38
N ASP A 138 -20.71 13.33 -3.09
CA ASP A 138 -19.42 13.99 -3.15
C ASP A 138 -19.08 14.38 -4.60
N LYS A 139 -18.48 15.56 -4.78
CA LYS A 139 -18.16 16.09 -6.09
C LYS A 139 -16.81 15.57 -6.60
N PRO A 140 -16.56 15.56 -7.92
CA PRO A 140 -15.24 15.27 -8.44
C PRO A 140 -14.18 16.27 -7.96
N MET A 141 -12.93 15.81 -7.85
CA MET A 141 -11.79 16.66 -7.52
C MET A 141 -10.61 16.37 -8.43
N THR A 142 -9.91 17.44 -8.82
CA THR A 142 -8.68 17.39 -9.60
C THR A 142 -7.47 17.64 -8.70
N ILE A 143 -6.47 16.79 -8.84
CA ILE A 143 -5.20 16.84 -8.13
C ILE A 143 -4.08 16.95 -9.15
N VAL A 144 -3.18 17.91 -8.93
CA VAL A 144 -2.04 18.20 -9.82
C VAL A 144 -0.72 17.93 -9.11
N GLY A 145 0.38 17.92 -9.84
CA GLY A 145 1.72 17.72 -9.30
C GLY A 145 2.22 18.94 -8.52
N PRO A 146 3.22 18.77 -7.62
CA PRO A 146 3.84 19.88 -6.91
C PRO A 146 4.51 20.83 -7.91
N GLY A 147 4.42 22.14 -7.65
CA GLY A 147 4.96 23.17 -8.55
C GLY A 147 3.98 23.65 -9.63
N SER A 148 2.75 23.12 -9.67
CA SER A 148 1.69 23.65 -10.54
C SER A 148 1.31 25.10 -10.15
N THR A 149 1.05 25.92 -11.16
CA THR A 149 0.62 27.32 -11.08
C THR A 149 -0.59 27.57 -12.00
N ASP A 150 -1.15 28.78 -12.00
CA ASP A 150 -2.22 29.14 -12.95
C ASP A 150 -1.78 29.06 -14.42
N ALA A 151 -0.50 29.30 -14.70
CA ALA A 151 0.05 29.29 -16.05
C ALA A 151 0.60 27.93 -16.48
N HIS A 152 0.87 27.01 -15.53
CA HIS A 152 1.55 25.75 -15.81
C HIS A 152 1.07 24.62 -14.91
N THR A 153 0.60 23.52 -15.52
CA THR A 153 0.18 22.31 -14.78
C THR A 153 1.28 21.25 -14.81
N VAL A 154 1.67 20.80 -13.63
CA VAL A 154 2.54 19.63 -13.44
C VAL A 154 1.66 18.41 -13.16
N GLY A 155 2.05 17.23 -13.66
CA GLY A 155 1.35 15.98 -13.36
C GLY A 155 1.79 15.37 -12.02
N VAL A 156 0.89 14.63 -11.36
CA VAL A 156 1.20 13.76 -10.22
C VAL A 156 1.90 12.50 -10.75
N ALA A 157 2.93 12.01 -10.06
CA ALA A 157 3.53 10.73 -10.42
C ALA A 157 2.53 9.58 -10.22
N ASP A 158 2.30 8.81 -11.26
CA ASP A 158 1.44 7.63 -11.26
C ASP A 158 2.28 6.44 -11.74
N PRO A 159 2.88 5.68 -10.81
CA PRO A 159 3.70 4.52 -11.16
C PRO A 159 2.92 3.51 -11.98
N ASP A 160 1.62 3.36 -11.76
CA ASP A 160 0.81 2.39 -12.50
C ASP A 160 0.58 2.82 -13.95
N ASN A 161 0.46 4.12 -14.21
CA ASN A 161 0.46 4.66 -15.58
C ASN A 161 1.86 4.71 -16.23
N GLY A 162 2.93 4.71 -15.42
CA GLY A 162 4.32 4.78 -15.89
C GLY A 162 4.79 6.21 -16.20
N GLY A 163 4.16 7.23 -15.62
CA GLY A 163 4.51 8.62 -15.86
C GLY A 163 3.75 9.58 -14.96
N ASN A 164 3.77 10.88 -15.31
CA ASN A 164 3.10 11.92 -14.57
C ASN A 164 1.80 12.33 -15.27
N ARG A 165 0.70 12.50 -14.52
CA ARG A 165 -0.57 12.97 -15.08
C ARG A 165 -1.41 13.74 -14.06
N VAL A 166 -2.34 14.54 -14.54
CA VAL A 166 -3.40 15.10 -13.69
C VAL A 166 -4.32 13.95 -13.24
N ILE A 167 -4.67 13.94 -11.96
CA ILE A 167 -5.54 12.93 -11.37
C ILE A 167 -6.91 13.56 -11.12
N THR A 168 -7.97 12.91 -11.60
CA THR A 168 -9.35 13.30 -11.29
C THR A 168 -10.04 12.15 -10.58
N LEU A 169 -10.46 12.40 -9.33
CA LEU A 169 -11.29 11.46 -8.57
C LEU A 169 -12.76 11.81 -8.82
N PRO A 170 -13.64 10.81 -9.07
CA PRO A 170 -15.06 11.07 -9.32
C PRO A 170 -15.81 11.55 -8.08
N ARG A 171 -15.36 11.19 -6.87
CA ARG A 171 -15.94 11.68 -5.61
C ARG A 171 -14.85 11.96 -4.59
N TRP A 172 -14.85 13.19 -4.11
CA TRP A 172 -13.92 13.68 -3.12
C TRP A 172 -14.67 14.07 -1.85
N PRO A 173 -14.44 13.36 -0.72
CA PRO A 173 -15.03 13.74 0.56
C PRO A 173 -14.60 15.14 0.97
N ALA A 174 -15.52 15.99 1.42
CA ALA A 174 -15.19 17.36 1.85
C ALA A 174 -14.21 17.40 3.04
N GLY A 175 -14.21 16.36 3.87
CA GLY A 175 -13.36 16.25 5.07
C GLY A 175 -11.97 15.65 4.84
N VAL A 176 -11.50 15.50 3.59
CA VAL A 176 -10.14 14.98 3.34
C VAL A 176 -9.11 15.88 3.99
N LEU A 177 -8.35 15.31 4.92
CA LEU A 177 -7.27 15.96 5.65
C LEU A 177 -6.00 15.11 5.57
N PRO A 178 -4.99 15.52 4.79
CA PRO A 178 -3.71 14.81 4.74
C PRO A 178 -3.03 14.79 6.10
N ALA A 179 -2.23 13.76 6.36
CA ALA A 179 -1.37 13.72 7.53
C ALA A 179 -0.45 14.96 7.57
N SER A 180 -0.23 15.52 8.77
CA SER A 180 0.48 16.79 8.92
C SER A 180 2.00 16.70 8.73
N GLY A 181 2.55 15.48 8.72
CA GLY A 181 3.97 15.24 8.48
C GLY A 181 4.34 15.45 7.01
N THR A 182 5.63 15.30 6.72
CA THR A 182 6.17 15.54 5.38
C THR A 182 5.55 14.65 4.31
N ASP A 183 5.08 13.46 4.69
CA ASP A 183 4.50 12.47 3.79
C ASP A 183 3.09 12.79 3.33
N GLY A 184 2.33 13.62 4.06
CA GLY A 184 1.00 14.04 3.61
C GLY A 184 0.09 12.90 3.17
N HIS A 185 0.15 11.73 3.83
CA HIS A 185 -0.62 10.57 3.41
C HIS A 185 -2.12 10.82 3.59
N ALA A 186 -2.90 10.47 2.57
CA ALA A 186 -4.35 10.45 2.62
C ALA A 186 -4.88 9.35 1.71
N ASP A 187 -5.78 8.53 2.26
CA ASP A 187 -6.46 7.49 1.51
C ASP A 187 -7.97 7.77 1.43
N ILE A 188 -8.50 7.83 0.21
CA ILE A 188 -9.92 8.02 -0.06
C ILE A 188 -10.49 6.68 -0.51
N VAL A 189 -11.43 6.15 0.25
CA VAL A 189 -12.15 4.91 -0.09
C VAL A 189 -13.41 5.26 -0.84
N ASP A 190 -13.49 4.80 -2.08
CA ASP A 190 -14.63 4.93 -2.95
C ASP A 190 -15.39 3.59 -3.04
N PRO A 191 -16.49 3.42 -2.31
CA PRO A 191 -17.25 2.19 -2.32
C PRO A 191 -18.03 1.97 -3.64
N VAL A 192 -18.26 3.03 -4.43
CA VAL A 192 -19.02 2.94 -5.69
C VAL A 192 -18.15 2.32 -6.79
N THR A 193 -16.89 2.74 -6.90
CA THR A 193 -15.94 2.11 -7.85
C THR A 193 -15.14 0.96 -7.24
N GLN A 194 -15.33 0.68 -5.94
CA GLN A 194 -14.55 -0.31 -5.20
C GLN A 194 -13.03 -0.03 -5.24
N THR A 195 -12.66 1.25 -5.11
CA THR A 195 -11.28 1.72 -5.21
C THR A 195 -10.84 2.40 -3.93
N ILE A 196 -9.59 2.17 -3.52
CA ILE A 196 -8.90 3.00 -2.54
C ILE A 196 -7.91 3.86 -3.31
N HIS A 197 -8.13 5.16 -3.32
CA HIS A 197 -7.21 6.15 -3.87
C HIS A 197 -6.20 6.55 -2.79
N SER A 198 -4.91 6.44 -3.08
CA SER A 198 -3.84 6.66 -2.10
C SER A 198 -2.86 7.71 -2.61
N PHE A 199 -2.53 8.67 -1.74
CA PHE A 199 -1.66 9.79 -2.08
C PHE A 199 -0.44 9.89 -1.15
N TRP A 200 0.67 10.39 -1.71
CA TRP A 200 1.84 10.85 -0.97
C TRP A 200 2.13 12.31 -1.31
N GLN A 201 2.51 13.05 -0.27
CA GLN A 201 2.60 14.50 -0.17
C GLN A 201 1.34 15.23 -0.64
N LEU A 202 0.15 14.71 -0.31
CA LEU A 202 -1.08 15.43 -0.59
C LEU A 202 -1.15 16.70 0.26
N LYS A 203 -1.34 17.84 -0.39
CA LYS A 203 -1.40 19.16 0.26
C LYS A 203 -2.36 20.06 -0.49
N GLN A 204 -2.94 21.02 0.22
CA GLN A 204 -3.61 22.15 -0.41
C GLN A 204 -2.61 23.31 -0.51
N LYS A 205 -2.39 23.82 -1.73
CA LYS A 205 -1.49 24.93 -2.01
C LYS A 205 -2.10 25.85 -3.06
N ASP A 206 -2.16 27.14 -2.78
CA ASP A 206 -2.67 28.17 -3.71
C ASP A 206 -4.07 27.83 -4.26
N GLY A 207 -4.96 27.33 -3.39
CA GLY A 207 -6.32 26.92 -3.76
C GLY A 207 -6.44 25.59 -4.51
N ARG A 208 -5.33 24.87 -4.75
CA ARG A 208 -5.31 23.59 -5.50
C ARG A 208 -4.88 22.44 -4.61
N TRP A 209 -5.40 21.24 -4.90
CA TRP A 209 -4.85 20.01 -4.36
C TRP A 209 -3.63 19.59 -5.17
N THR A 210 -2.52 19.36 -4.47
CA THR A 210 -1.28 18.86 -5.07
C THR A 210 -0.85 17.57 -4.39
N ALA A 211 -0.33 16.60 -5.15
CA ALA A 211 0.29 15.40 -4.61
C ALA A 211 1.56 15.05 -5.41
N ALA A 212 2.59 14.54 -4.74
CA ALA A 212 3.79 14.07 -5.41
C ALA A 212 3.56 12.70 -6.09
N LEU A 213 2.76 11.83 -5.46
CA LEU A 213 2.43 10.52 -5.99
C LEU A 213 0.96 10.18 -5.76
N TYR A 214 0.39 9.47 -6.74
CA TYR A 214 -0.92 8.84 -6.68
C TYR A 214 -0.79 7.35 -7.02
N SER A 215 -1.56 6.53 -6.32
CA SER A 215 -1.74 5.12 -6.65
C SER A 215 -3.11 4.66 -6.19
N TRP A 216 -3.50 3.45 -6.57
CA TRP A 216 -4.82 2.94 -6.25
C TRP A 216 -4.80 1.42 -6.06
N SER A 217 -5.73 0.93 -5.25
CA SER A 217 -5.97 -0.50 -5.05
C SER A 217 -7.46 -0.81 -5.12
N LYS A 218 -7.78 -2.07 -5.37
CA LYS A 218 -9.15 -2.56 -5.23
C LYS A 218 -9.50 -2.73 -3.76
N LEU A 219 -10.64 -2.19 -3.34
CA LEU A 219 -11.14 -2.31 -1.97
C LEU A 219 -11.35 -3.78 -1.56
N SER A 220 -11.82 -4.62 -2.49
CA SER A 220 -11.98 -6.07 -2.31
C SER A 220 -10.78 -6.90 -2.75
N GLY A 221 -9.64 -6.27 -3.06
CA GLY A 221 -8.41 -6.93 -3.48
C GLY A 221 -7.67 -7.63 -2.34
N ASN A 222 -6.42 -8.02 -2.59
CA ASN A 222 -5.53 -8.59 -1.57
C ASN A 222 -4.92 -7.52 -0.63
N GLY A 223 -4.99 -6.24 -0.98
CA GLY A 223 -4.40 -5.13 -0.22
C GLY A 223 -2.87 -5.02 -0.29
N TRP A 224 -2.25 -5.70 -1.26
CA TRP A 224 -0.82 -5.63 -1.54
C TRP A 224 -0.62 -5.37 -3.03
N GLY A 225 0.53 -4.77 -3.41
CA GLY A 225 0.88 -4.67 -4.82
C GLY A 225 0.95 -6.05 -5.48
N ASP A 226 0.61 -6.12 -6.76
CA ASP A 226 0.87 -7.31 -7.58
C ASP A 226 2.04 -7.03 -8.54
N PRO A 227 2.77 -8.03 -9.04
CA PRO A 227 3.97 -7.80 -9.84
C PRO A 227 3.74 -6.98 -11.12
N ALA A 228 2.58 -7.12 -11.79
CA ALA A 228 2.23 -6.30 -12.95
C ALA A 228 1.86 -4.86 -12.56
N HIS A 229 1.28 -4.68 -11.37
CA HIS A 229 0.81 -3.41 -10.81
C HIS A 229 1.49 -3.16 -9.45
N TYR A 230 2.83 -3.09 -9.48
CA TYR A 230 3.68 -3.22 -8.28
C TYR A 230 3.57 -2.07 -7.26
N TYR A 231 2.74 -1.07 -7.50
CA TYR A 231 2.55 0.06 -6.60
C TYR A 231 1.05 0.38 -6.52
N GLN A 232 0.34 -0.27 -5.60
CA GLN A 232 -1.12 -0.14 -5.41
C GLN A 232 -1.49 0.79 -4.26
N GLY A 233 -0.53 1.52 -3.73
CA GLY A 233 -0.77 2.65 -2.85
C GLY A 233 0.53 3.36 -2.53
N ALA A 234 0.39 4.51 -1.88
CA ALA A 234 1.44 5.51 -1.85
C ALA A 234 2.50 5.30 -0.76
N ARG A 235 2.37 4.26 0.07
CA ARG A 235 3.35 3.92 1.11
C ARG A 235 4.57 3.21 0.49
N ALA A 236 5.73 3.29 1.14
CA ALA A 236 7.02 2.73 0.68
C ALA A 236 6.94 1.33 0.05
N VAL A 237 6.17 0.42 0.66
CA VAL A 237 6.02 -0.97 0.19
C VAL A 237 5.00 -1.20 -0.92
N GLY A 238 4.44 -0.13 -1.50
CA GLY A 238 3.49 -0.19 -2.60
C GLY A 238 2.05 -0.52 -2.19
N ILE A 239 1.64 -0.11 -0.98
CA ILE A 239 0.30 -0.33 -0.42
C ILE A 239 -0.37 0.99 -0.02
N PRO A 240 -1.71 1.03 0.10
CA PRO A 240 -2.39 2.19 0.69
C PRO A 240 -1.92 2.41 2.12
N ALA A 241 -1.78 3.67 2.55
CA ALA A 241 -1.37 3.98 3.91
C ALA A 241 -2.38 3.51 4.98
N SER A 242 -3.63 3.31 4.56
CA SER A 242 -4.76 2.77 5.33
C SER A 242 -4.70 1.25 5.58
N ALA A 243 -3.88 0.51 4.83
CA ALA A 243 -3.74 -0.92 4.98
C ALA A 243 -3.10 -1.26 6.35
N GLY A 244 -3.73 -2.16 7.11
CA GLY A 244 -3.23 -2.62 8.41
C GLY A 244 -3.29 -1.58 9.54
N LEU A 245 -3.91 -0.42 9.35
CA LEU A 245 -4.11 0.55 10.43
C LEU A 245 -5.04 0.00 11.52
N ILE A 246 -4.78 0.34 12.77
CA ILE A 246 -5.82 0.28 13.81
C ILE A 246 -6.86 1.35 13.47
N ARG A 247 -8.09 0.92 13.16
CA ARG A 247 -9.18 1.82 12.74
C ARG A 247 -10.01 2.29 13.93
N LYS A 248 -10.59 3.49 13.79
CA LYS A 248 -11.40 4.14 14.83
C LYS A 248 -12.52 3.24 15.37
N HIS A 249 -13.21 2.53 14.49
CA HIS A 249 -14.33 1.67 14.86
C HIS A 249 -13.92 0.38 15.59
N GLU A 250 -12.63 0.03 15.54
CA GLU A 250 -12.11 -1.20 16.15
C GLU A 250 -11.59 -0.96 17.57
N ILE A 251 -11.22 0.27 17.95
CA ILE A 251 -10.55 0.52 19.24
C ILE A 251 -11.42 0.06 20.42
N LYS A 252 -12.74 0.31 20.37
CA LYS A 252 -13.69 0.00 21.46
C LYS A 252 -14.81 -0.95 21.00
N ASP A 253 -14.50 -1.86 20.07
CA ASP A 253 -15.45 -2.86 19.54
C ASP A 253 -15.74 -4.04 20.51
N GLY A 254 -15.03 -4.14 21.64
CA GLY A 254 -15.15 -5.23 22.62
C GLY A 254 -14.42 -6.52 22.24
N LEU A 255 -13.73 -6.58 21.11
CA LEU A 255 -12.94 -7.73 20.68
C LEU A 255 -11.58 -7.78 21.40
N ALA A 256 -11.10 -8.99 21.67
CA ALA A 256 -9.81 -9.22 22.32
C ALA A 256 -8.60 -8.88 21.43
N ALA A 257 -8.78 -8.86 20.12
CA ALA A 257 -7.75 -8.54 19.12
C ALA A 257 -8.38 -7.78 17.94
N TYR A 258 -7.57 -7.00 17.23
CA TYR A 258 -7.97 -6.45 15.93
C TYR A 258 -8.06 -7.60 14.92
N PRO A 259 -9.13 -7.72 14.12
CA PRO A 259 -9.37 -8.88 13.26
C PRO A 259 -8.56 -8.82 11.94
N HIS A 260 -7.34 -8.29 11.99
CA HIS A 260 -6.42 -8.15 10.87
C HIS A 260 -4.97 -7.99 11.38
N ALA A 261 -3.98 -8.22 10.50
CA ALA A 261 -2.58 -7.91 10.76
C ALA A 261 -2.34 -6.39 10.78
N LEU A 262 -1.42 -5.94 11.64
CA LEU A 262 -1.14 -4.52 11.83
C LEU A 262 -0.07 -4.01 10.85
N ALA A 263 -0.10 -2.71 10.56
CA ALA A 263 0.97 -2.02 9.86
C ALA A 263 2.02 -1.50 10.86
N MET A 264 3.29 -1.81 10.60
CA MET A 264 4.41 -1.42 11.43
C MET A 264 5.52 -0.79 10.59
N SER A 265 6.21 0.22 11.12
CA SER A 265 7.51 0.64 10.60
C SER A 265 8.63 0.33 11.58
N LEU A 266 9.85 0.23 11.06
CA LEU A 266 11.06 0.03 11.84
C LEU A 266 12.08 1.13 11.54
N THR A 267 12.93 1.44 12.51
CA THR A 267 14.09 2.31 12.26
C THR A 267 15.20 1.57 11.51
N LYS A 268 16.15 2.33 10.95
CA LYS A 268 17.21 1.84 10.06
C LYS A 268 18.05 0.69 10.60
N ASN A 269 18.28 0.63 11.92
CA ASN A 269 19.06 -0.46 12.53
C ASN A 269 18.24 -1.75 12.72
N GLY A 270 16.92 -1.73 12.51
CA GLY A 270 16.08 -2.91 12.40
C GLY A 270 15.94 -3.42 10.96
N LEU A 271 15.89 -2.50 9.98
CA LEU A 271 15.61 -2.83 8.58
C LEU A 271 16.80 -3.42 7.82
N ALA A 272 16.52 -4.32 6.88
CA ALA A 272 17.49 -4.84 5.91
C ALA A 272 17.92 -3.77 4.91
N ASN A 273 19.11 -3.93 4.32
CA ASN A 273 19.75 -2.90 3.50
C ASN A 273 19.70 -3.10 1.98
N GLY A 274 19.15 -4.21 1.50
CA GLY A 274 19.14 -4.53 0.07
C GLY A 274 20.46 -5.03 -0.51
N VAL A 275 21.55 -5.07 0.28
CA VAL A 275 22.88 -5.49 -0.14
C VAL A 275 23.22 -6.86 0.45
N THR A 276 23.17 -7.00 1.78
CA THR A 276 23.43 -8.28 2.48
C THR A 276 22.17 -9.12 2.65
N SER A 277 21.00 -8.50 2.50
CA SER A 277 19.68 -9.15 2.53
C SER A 277 18.72 -8.30 1.70
N PRO A 278 17.69 -8.89 1.05
CA PRO A 278 16.72 -8.13 0.26
C PRO A 278 16.12 -6.96 1.05
N ALA A 279 15.94 -5.80 0.42
CA ALA A 279 15.32 -4.65 1.07
C ALA A 279 13.83 -4.89 1.36
N TYR A 280 13.18 -5.67 0.50
CA TYR A 280 11.80 -6.12 0.65
C TYR A 280 11.66 -7.59 0.25
N ILE A 281 10.62 -8.23 0.78
CA ILE A 281 10.19 -9.59 0.44
C ILE A 281 8.67 -9.62 0.23
N PHE A 282 8.16 -10.69 -0.36
CA PHE A 282 6.72 -10.93 -0.45
C PHE A 282 6.05 -10.75 0.93
N PRO A 283 4.92 -10.02 1.03
CA PRO A 283 4.11 -9.48 -0.08
C PRO A 283 4.45 -8.06 -0.54
N ALA A 284 5.45 -7.40 0.03
CA ALA A 284 5.86 -6.07 -0.42
C ALA A 284 6.41 -6.13 -1.85
N THR A 285 6.06 -5.15 -2.67
CA THR A 285 6.49 -5.04 -4.08
C THR A 285 7.47 -3.89 -4.31
N SER A 286 7.75 -3.13 -3.26
CA SER A 286 8.67 -2.00 -3.25
C SER A 286 9.32 -1.87 -1.86
N ALA A 287 10.36 -1.05 -1.79
CA ALA A 287 10.99 -0.58 -0.58
C ALA A 287 11.37 0.89 -0.73
N ASP A 288 11.77 1.51 0.37
CA ASP A 288 12.41 2.81 0.33
C ASP A 288 13.67 2.80 -0.54
N ASN A 289 13.82 3.81 -1.39
CA ASN A 289 15.02 3.99 -2.21
C ASN A 289 16.28 4.30 -1.38
N THR A 290 16.12 4.55 -0.08
CA THR A 290 17.21 4.77 0.89
C THR A 290 17.62 3.51 1.64
N ALA A 291 17.10 2.33 1.27
CA ALA A 291 17.36 1.07 1.97
C ALA A 291 18.85 0.76 2.18
N ALA A 292 19.73 1.15 1.24
CA ALA A 292 21.18 0.95 1.36
C ALA A 292 21.81 1.57 2.63
N ALA A 293 21.15 2.55 3.25
CA ALA A 293 21.59 3.18 4.50
C ALA A 293 21.16 2.41 5.77
N ASN A 294 20.38 1.33 5.63
CA ASN A 294 19.94 0.51 6.75
C ASN A 294 21.07 -0.40 7.25
N THR A 295 21.00 -0.82 8.50
CA THR A 295 22.03 -1.65 9.17
C THR A 295 21.46 -2.86 9.89
N GLY A 296 20.15 -3.07 9.85
CA GLY A 296 19.48 -4.23 10.41
C GLY A 296 19.33 -5.39 9.43
N ALA A 297 18.37 -6.27 9.71
CA ALA A 297 18.19 -7.53 8.98
C ALA A 297 16.73 -7.81 8.57
N ILE A 298 15.76 -7.01 9.01
CA ILE A 298 14.35 -7.27 8.73
C ILE A 298 13.93 -6.57 7.42
N PRO A 299 13.58 -7.31 6.36
CA PRO A 299 13.11 -6.70 5.12
C PRO A 299 11.72 -6.08 5.30
N GLN A 300 11.43 -5.05 4.51
CA GLN A 300 10.05 -4.60 4.32
C GLN A 300 9.19 -5.72 3.69
N GLY A 301 7.91 -5.78 4.05
CA GLY A 301 7.02 -6.91 3.77
C GLY A 301 7.16 -8.08 4.75
N ALA A 302 8.14 -8.09 5.65
CA ALA A 302 8.23 -9.12 6.69
C ALA A 302 7.04 -9.09 7.63
N LEU A 303 6.47 -10.27 7.93
CA LEU A 303 5.53 -10.44 9.03
C LEU A 303 6.31 -10.62 10.35
N ILE A 304 6.04 -9.76 11.32
CA ILE A 304 6.61 -9.80 12.66
C ILE A 304 5.52 -10.19 13.65
N MET A 305 5.81 -11.16 14.51
CA MET A 305 4.83 -11.69 15.47
C MET A 305 5.44 -11.86 16.85
N LEU A 306 4.57 -11.82 17.87
CA LEU A 306 4.92 -12.31 19.19
C LEU A 306 4.73 -13.82 19.25
N PRO A 307 5.64 -14.57 19.91
CA PRO A 307 5.40 -15.98 20.17
C PRO A 307 4.17 -16.14 21.07
N ARG A 308 3.41 -17.23 20.90
CA ARG A 308 2.24 -17.52 21.73
C ARG A 308 2.56 -17.60 23.22
N SER A 309 3.79 -17.98 23.56
CA SER A 309 4.31 -18.07 24.93
C SER A 309 4.72 -16.72 25.54
N PHE A 310 4.60 -15.61 24.82
CA PHE A 310 4.89 -14.28 25.38
C PHE A 310 3.96 -14.01 26.57
N ASP A 311 4.56 -13.83 27.74
CA ASP A 311 3.85 -13.50 28.97
C ASP A 311 3.39 -12.04 28.94
N SER A 312 2.08 -11.86 29.03
CA SER A 312 1.42 -10.57 29.04
C SER A 312 0.53 -10.39 30.28
N SER A 313 0.75 -11.19 31.32
CA SER A 313 -0.02 -11.14 32.58
C SER A 313 0.06 -9.77 33.26
N GLU A 314 1.23 -9.13 33.22
CA GLU A 314 1.47 -7.80 33.81
C GLU A 314 0.92 -6.63 32.97
N ILE A 315 0.44 -6.90 31.76
CA ILE A 315 -0.13 -5.87 30.87
C ILE A 315 -1.61 -5.68 31.20
N THR A 316 -1.89 -4.67 32.01
CA THR A 316 -3.25 -4.32 32.46
C THR A 316 -3.93 -3.25 31.63
N ASN A 317 -3.19 -2.45 30.85
CA ASN A 317 -3.77 -1.47 29.93
C ASN A 317 -4.56 -2.22 28.83
N PRO A 318 -5.87 -1.97 28.68
CA PRO A 318 -6.72 -2.73 27.76
C PRO A 318 -6.35 -2.53 26.30
N ASP A 319 -5.92 -1.33 25.92
CA ASP A 319 -5.52 -1.01 24.55
C ASP A 319 -4.21 -1.73 24.20
N LEU A 320 -3.22 -1.71 25.11
CA LEU A 320 -1.98 -2.47 24.94
C LEU A 320 -2.22 -3.98 24.90
N LYS A 321 -3.12 -4.49 25.75
CA LYS A 321 -3.49 -5.90 25.77
C LYS A 321 -4.10 -6.34 24.45
N LYS A 322 -5.01 -5.55 23.87
CA LYS A 322 -5.58 -5.83 22.54
C LYS A 322 -4.51 -5.88 21.45
N ILE A 323 -3.53 -4.96 21.49
CA ILE A 323 -2.39 -4.97 20.57
C ILE A 323 -1.55 -6.25 20.72
N VAL A 324 -1.22 -6.65 21.95
CA VAL A 324 -0.44 -7.88 22.22
C VAL A 324 -1.13 -9.13 21.70
N GLU A 325 -2.43 -9.28 21.94
CA GLU A 325 -3.19 -10.43 21.43
C GLU A 325 -3.28 -10.41 19.90
N THR A 326 -3.35 -9.22 19.29
CA THR A 326 -3.27 -9.07 17.83
C THR A 326 -1.90 -9.50 17.31
N LEU A 327 -0.80 -9.09 17.94
CA LEU A 327 0.56 -9.47 17.55
C LEU A 327 0.85 -10.96 17.72
N LYS A 328 0.19 -11.64 18.67
CA LYS A 328 0.24 -13.11 18.83
C LYS A 328 -0.59 -13.84 17.77
N MET A 329 -1.70 -13.25 17.33
CA MET A 329 -2.66 -13.91 16.44
C MET A 329 -2.40 -13.63 14.95
N TYR A 330 -2.28 -12.36 14.58
CA TYR A 330 -2.14 -11.89 13.20
C TYR A 330 -0.74 -11.34 12.93
N GLY A 331 -0.10 -10.75 13.93
CA GLY A 331 1.19 -10.07 13.77
C GLY A 331 1.08 -8.67 13.18
N ALA A 332 2.22 -8.16 12.72
CA ALA A 332 2.33 -6.89 12.04
C ALA A 332 3.29 -6.99 10.85
N TYR A 333 2.90 -6.43 9.71
CA TYR A 333 3.77 -6.32 8.54
C TYR A 333 4.64 -5.07 8.63
N VAL A 334 5.92 -5.21 8.29
CA VAL A 334 6.84 -4.07 8.15
C VAL A 334 6.56 -3.37 6.83
N VAL A 335 6.00 -2.17 6.87
CA VAL A 335 5.50 -1.45 5.69
C VAL A 335 6.22 -0.15 5.38
N ASP A 336 7.15 0.25 6.26
CA ASP A 336 7.81 1.55 6.16
C ASP A 336 9.07 1.61 7.01
N TYR A 337 9.87 2.65 6.80
CA TYR A 337 10.92 3.03 7.75
C TYR A 337 10.46 4.18 8.66
N ASN A 338 11.12 4.32 9.81
CA ASN A 338 11.01 5.51 10.64
C ASN A 338 12.39 5.95 11.14
N THR A 339 12.45 7.08 11.83
CA THR A 339 13.70 7.60 12.41
C THR A 339 13.70 7.41 13.92
N GLY A 340 14.64 6.61 14.42
CA GLY A 340 14.98 6.55 15.84
C GLY A 340 14.06 5.68 16.69
N THR A 341 12.92 5.22 16.20
CA THR A 341 11.93 4.46 16.97
C THR A 341 11.98 2.97 16.59
N PRO A 342 12.29 2.04 17.53
CA PRO A 342 12.46 0.61 17.22
C PRO A 342 11.31 0.01 16.40
N PHE A 343 10.08 0.31 16.79
CA PHE A 343 8.91 0.11 15.95
C PHE A 343 7.86 1.20 16.19
N VAL A 344 7.07 1.50 15.15
CA VAL A 344 5.81 2.25 15.25
C VAL A 344 4.69 1.37 14.70
N ILE A 345 3.62 1.16 15.46
CA ILE A 345 2.37 0.60 14.93
C ILE A 345 1.41 1.76 14.67
N TYR A 346 0.80 1.77 13.49
CA TYR A 346 0.02 2.92 13.02
C TYR A 346 -1.46 2.84 13.42
N VAL A 347 -1.98 4.00 13.86
CA VAL A 347 -3.40 4.19 14.18
C VAL A 347 -3.97 5.26 13.27
N GLU A 348 -5.20 5.06 12.81
CA GLU A 348 -5.95 6.04 12.01
C GLU A 348 -5.96 7.42 12.68
N ASN A 349 -5.75 8.48 11.90
CA ASN A 349 -5.89 9.86 12.37
C ASN A 349 -7.35 10.13 12.77
N ASP A 350 -7.56 10.95 13.81
CA ASP A 350 -8.88 11.26 14.38
C ASP A 350 -9.63 10.07 15.00
N ALA A 351 -8.92 8.96 15.24
CA ALA A 351 -9.45 7.80 15.95
C ALA A 351 -9.60 8.03 17.47
N GLY A 352 -8.99 9.09 18.02
CA GLY A 352 -9.00 9.37 19.46
C GLY A 352 -8.18 8.37 20.29
N PHE A 353 -7.22 7.69 19.67
CA PHE A 353 -6.37 6.72 20.34
C PHE A 353 -5.19 7.38 21.05
N HIS A 354 -5.09 7.15 22.36
CA HIS A 354 -3.97 7.61 23.16
C HIS A 354 -3.55 6.49 24.12
N LEU A 355 -2.44 5.81 23.81
CA LEU A 355 -1.95 4.72 24.65
C LEU A 355 -1.51 5.20 26.04
N MET A 356 -0.99 6.43 26.10
CA MET A 356 -0.57 7.12 27.33
C MET A 356 -1.31 8.48 27.41
N PRO A 357 -2.60 8.51 27.79
CA PRO A 357 -3.45 9.70 27.64
C PRO A 357 -3.08 10.85 28.60
N THR A 358 -2.40 10.56 29.71
CA THR A 358 -1.97 11.53 30.72
C THR A 358 -0.52 12.00 30.53
N GLY A 359 0.04 11.82 29.32
CA GLY A 359 1.46 12.01 29.05
C GLY A 359 2.27 10.74 29.26
N TRP A 360 3.60 10.87 29.33
CA TRP A 360 4.52 9.73 29.40
C TRP A 360 4.22 8.76 30.56
N ASP A 361 4.11 7.47 30.25
CA ASP A 361 3.98 6.38 31.21
C ASP A 361 5.17 5.42 31.06
N GLY A 362 6.06 5.43 32.05
CA GLY A 362 7.26 4.59 32.06
C GLY A 362 6.97 3.08 32.13
N LYS A 363 5.84 2.66 32.71
CA LYS A 363 5.43 1.26 32.75
C LYS A 363 5.00 0.80 31.36
N ILE A 364 4.15 1.57 30.69
CA ILE A 364 3.73 1.26 29.31
C ILE A 364 4.95 1.27 28.37
N ALA A 365 5.85 2.24 28.52
CA ALA A 365 7.07 2.31 27.71
C ALA A 365 7.98 1.08 27.91
N SER A 366 8.15 0.63 29.16
CA SER A 366 8.90 -0.60 29.47
C SER A 366 8.24 -1.84 28.87
N GLN A 367 6.91 -1.95 28.93
CA GLN A 367 6.15 -3.05 28.32
C GLN A 367 6.28 -3.05 26.79
N LEU A 368 6.27 -1.88 26.14
CA LEU A 368 6.55 -1.77 24.71
C LEU A 368 7.99 -2.21 24.36
N ASP A 369 8.98 -1.91 25.20
CA ASP A 369 10.35 -2.40 25.03
C ASP A 369 10.47 -3.92 25.21
N GLN A 370 9.70 -4.52 26.13
CA GLN A 370 9.60 -5.98 26.28
C GLN A 370 8.97 -6.64 25.05
N ILE A 371 7.92 -6.02 24.49
CA ILE A 371 7.30 -6.44 23.23
C ILE A 371 8.34 -6.38 22.10
N ARG A 372 9.07 -5.27 21.93
CA ARG A 372 10.16 -5.13 20.95
C ARG A 372 11.17 -6.27 21.08
N ALA A 373 11.62 -6.55 22.31
CA ALA A 373 12.62 -7.59 22.57
C ALA A 373 12.12 -9.00 22.23
N SER A 374 10.81 -9.20 22.16
CA SER A 374 10.15 -10.51 21.95
C SER A 374 9.64 -10.72 20.53
N LEU A 375 9.37 -9.64 19.80
CA LEU A 375 8.95 -9.68 18.40
C LEU A 375 10.02 -10.34 17.53
N ARG A 376 9.61 -11.28 16.67
CA ARG A 376 10.48 -11.96 15.70
C ARG A 376 9.82 -12.00 14.33
N GLN A 377 10.66 -11.95 13.30
CA GLN A 377 10.21 -12.23 11.94
C GLN A 377 9.71 -13.67 11.83
N VAL A 378 8.55 -13.85 11.21
CA VAL A 378 8.04 -15.15 10.77
C VAL A 378 8.82 -15.55 9.52
N THR A 379 9.53 -16.67 9.59
CA THR A 379 10.39 -17.19 8.50
C THR A 379 9.74 -18.36 7.76
N ALA A 380 8.81 -19.06 8.40
CA ALA A 380 8.00 -20.10 7.78
C ALA A 380 6.66 -20.25 8.51
N VAL A 381 5.68 -20.86 7.84
CA VAL A 381 4.36 -21.15 8.40
C VAL A 381 3.92 -22.53 7.91
N GLN A 382 3.18 -23.29 8.73
CA GLN A 382 2.60 -24.57 8.29
C GLN A 382 1.35 -24.37 7.43
N GLY A 383 0.71 -23.21 7.59
CA GLY A 383 -0.38 -22.80 6.72
C GLY A 383 -0.98 -21.47 7.14
N TRP A 384 -2.16 -21.19 6.60
CA TRP A 384 -2.90 -19.96 6.81
C TRP A 384 -4.38 -20.25 7.00
N VAL A 385 -5.01 -19.45 7.85
CA VAL A 385 -6.46 -19.37 8.03
C VAL A 385 -6.91 -17.99 7.55
N ASP A 386 -7.87 -17.93 6.63
CA ASP A 386 -8.43 -16.69 6.12
C ASP A 386 -9.32 -16.01 7.17
N GLY A 387 -9.76 -14.79 6.85
CA GLY A 387 -10.59 -14.02 7.76
C GLY A 387 -12.03 -14.56 7.95
N ASN A 388 -12.44 -15.59 7.19
CA ASN A 388 -13.67 -16.35 7.40
C ASN A 388 -13.45 -17.60 8.28
N GLY A 389 -12.20 -17.90 8.66
CA GLY A 389 -11.85 -19.09 9.43
C GLY A 389 -11.54 -20.33 8.59
N ASN A 390 -11.47 -20.21 7.26
CA ASN A 390 -11.17 -21.31 6.35
C ASN A 390 -9.67 -21.44 6.07
N ALA A 391 -9.22 -22.63 5.66
CA ALA A 391 -7.84 -22.81 5.20
C ALA A 391 -7.57 -21.97 3.93
N ALA A 392 -6.49 -21.19 3.93
CA ALA A 392 -6.21 -20.20 2.90
C ALA A 392 -4.93 -20.47 2.09
N ASN A 393 -4.27 -21.62 2.31
CA ASN A 393 -2.96 -21.95 1.75
C ASN A 393 -2.90 -21.80 0.22
N ALA A 394 -3.92 -22.31 -0.48
CA ALA A 394 -3.98 -22.20 -1.94
C ALA A 394 -4.13 -20.73 -2.40
N ALA A 395 -4.99 -19.97 -1.73
CA ALA A 395 -5.23 -18.57 -2.07
C ALA A 395 -3.99 -17.69 -1.81
N ILE A 396 -3.25 -17.95 -0.74
CA ILE A 396 -2.00 -17.22 -0.44
C ILE A 396 -0.85 -17.67 -1.34
N LYS A 397 -0.75 -18.96 -1.65
CA LYS A 397 0.23 -19.44 -2.64
C LYS A 397 -0.03 -18.83 -4.02
N ALA A 398 -1.30 -18.69 -4.42
CA ALA A 398 -1.65 -18.00 -5.66
C ALA A 398 -1.21 -16.53 -5.67
N GLN A 399 -1.14 -15.88 -4.50
CA GLN A 399 -0.62 -14.51 -4.39
C GLN A 399 0.89 -14.40 -4.63
N GLN A 400 1.63 -15.50 -4.59
CA GLN A 400 3.05 -15.56 -4.96
C GLN A 400 3.27 -15.88 -6.44
N ASN A 401 2.22 -16.33 -7.13
CA ASN A 401 2.24 -16.70 -8.54
C ASN A 401 1.25 -15.84 -9.34
N MET A 402 1.54 -14.54 -9.35
CA MET A 402 0.70 -13.53 -9.98
C MET A 402 1.19 -13.17 -11.38
N ASN A 403 0.36 -12.42 -12.09
CA ASN A 403 0.72 -11.82 -13.36
C ASN A 403 1.99 -10.95 -13.23
N ILE A 404 3.00 -11.21 -14.05
CA ILE A 404 4.23 -10.42 -14.11
C ILE A 404 4.27 -9.44 -15.30
N LEU A 405 3.21 -9.42 -16.11
CA LEU A 405 3.11 -8.61 -17.32
C LEU A 405 2.04 -7.52 -17.18
N SER A 406 2.48 -6.28 -17.23
CA SER A 406 1.64 -5.11 -17.37
C SER A 406 1.50 -4.68 -18.83
N MET A 407 0.33 -4.14 -19.19
CA MET A 407 0.12 -3.47 -20.47
C MET A 407 0.57 -2.01 -20.44
N ARG A 408 1.25 -1.56 -19.38
CA ARG A 408 1.84 -0.23 -19.26
C ARG A 408 2.83 0.06 -20.40
N GLY A 409 2.80 1.28 -20.89
CA GLY A 409 3.64 1.75 -22.00
C GLY A 409 5.11 2.01 -21.63
N PRO A 410 5.86 2.68 -22.51
CA PRO A 410 5.40 3.38 -23.72
C PRO A 410 4.96 2.46 -24.86
N TRP A 411 3.86 2.82 -25.53
CA TRP A 411 3.40 2.18 -26.76
C TRP A 411 3.61 3.13 -27.95
N SER A 412 4.20 2.64 -29.04
CA SER A 412 4.43 3.41 -30.26
C SER A 412 3.60 2.84 -31.42
N ARG A 413 2.89 3.72 -32.14
CA ARG A 413 2.13 3.31 -33.33
C ARG A 413 3.10 2.98 -34.46
N GLN A 414 3.00 1.77 -35.00
CA GLN A 414 3.82 1.30 -36.11
C GLN A 414 3.09 1.39 -37.45
N SER A 415 1.75 1.25 -37.44
CA SER A 415 0.91 1.40 -38.64
C SER A 415 -0.54 1.73 -38.28
N GLY A 416 -1.31 2.15 -39.28
CA GLY A 416 -2.70 2.60 -39.13
C GLY A 416 -2.80 4.04 -38.62
N THR A 417 -4.04 4.54 -38.51
CA THR A 417 -4.34 5.92 -38.10
C THR A 417 -5.04 6.02 -36.76
N GLY A 418 -5.50 4.89 -36.20
CA GLY A 418 -6.16 4.85 -34.89
C GLY A 418 -5.23 5.27 -33.76
N THR A 419 -5.84 5.55 -32.61
CA THR A 419 -5.15 5.86 -31.36
C THR A 419 -5.35 4.71 -30.38
N ALA A 420 -4.35 4.51 -29.52
CA ALA A 420 -4.45 3.57 -28.42
C ALA A 420 -3.91 4.20 -27.13
N ALA A 421 -4.55 3.89 -26.01
CA ALA A 421 -4.17 4.36 -24.68
C ALA A 421 -4.25 3.23 -23.66
N TYR A 422 -3.36 3.26 -22.69
CA TYR A 422 -3.40 2.31 -21.58
C TYR A 422 -4.45 2.75 -20.55
N ASP A 423 -5.42 1.89 -20.30
CA ASP A 423 -6.42 2.02 -19.26
C ASP A 423 -5.89 1.32 -18.00
N THR A 424 -5.47 2.12 -17.01
CA THR A 424 -4.95 1.60 -15.74
C THR A 424 -6.00 0.78 -15.00
N ALA A 425 -7.24 1.27 -14.86
CA ALA A 425 -8.28 0.55 -14.13
C ALA A 425 -8.59 -0.83 -14.77
N GLY A 426 -8.66 -0.87 -16.10
CA GLY A 426 -8.90 -2.09 -16.87
C GLY A 426 -7.66 -2.97 -17.10
N GLN A 427 -6.47 -2.44 -16.79
CA GLN A 427 -5.16 -3.05 -17.05
C GLN A 427 -5.01 -3.55 -18.50
N ARG A 428 -5.41 -2.70 -19.45
CA ARG A 428 -5.53 -3.05 -20.87
C ARG A 428 -5.13 -1.90 -21.78
N LEU A 429 -4.66 -2.22 -22.98
CA LEU A 429 -4.54 -1.25 -24.06
C LEU A 429 -5.89 -1.12 -24.76
N VAL A 430 -6.43 0.08 -24.85
CA VAL A 430 -7.71 0.40 -25.52
C VAL A 430 -7.40 1.12 -26.82
N PHE A 431 -7.99 0.65 -27.91
CA PHE A 431 -7.96 1.28 -29.22
C PHE A 431 -9.27 2.01 -29.47
N GLU A 432 -9.17 3.27 -29.85
CA GLU A 432 -10.32 4.02 -30.34
C GLU A 432 -10.82 3.46 -31.68
N PRO A 433 -12.11 3.67 -32.02
CA PRO A 433 -12.64 3.36 -33.35
C PRO A 433 -11.78 3.93 -34.48
N ALA A 434 -11.45 3.09 -35.46
CA ALA A 434 -10.73 3.49 -36.66
C ALA A 434 -11.22 2.70 -37.89
N SER A 435 -11.09 3.30 -39.07
CA SER A 435 -11.51 2.70 -40.35
C SER A 435 -10.62 1.54 -40.81
N GLY A 436 -9.45 1.36 -40.21
CA GLY A 436 -8.50 0.30 -40.53
C GLY A 436 -7.78 -0.23 -39.30
N LYS A 437 -7.05 -1.35 -39.48
CA LYS A 437 -6.22 -1.90 -38.42
C LYS A 437 -5.11 -0.94 -38.03
N THR A 438 -4.89 -0.81 -36.74
CA THR A 438 -3.82 -0.01 -36.16
C THR A 438 -2.95 -0.91 -35.30
N VAL A 439 -1.63 -0.77 -35.44
CA VAL A 439 -0.65 -1.60 -34.73
C VAL A 439 0.16 -0.72 -33.80
N TYR A 440 0.25 -1.10 -32.53
CA TYR A 440 1.10 -0.48 -31.52
C TYR A 440 2.11 -1.49 -30.98
N VAL A 441 3.34 -1.03 -30.74
CA VAL A 441 4.43 -1.84 -30.20
C VAL A 441 4.99 -1.21 -28.92
N ASN A 442 5.18 -2.05 -27.91
CA ASN A 442 5.95 -1.73 -26.70
C ASN A 442 7.16 -2.65 -26.61
N GLY A 443 8.34 -2.13 -26.96
CA GLY A 443 9.63 -2.83 -26.87
C GLY A 443 10.51 -2.34 -25.71
N SER A 444 9.96 -1.54 -24.79
CA SER A 444 10.74 -0.89 -23.71
C SER A 444 11.05 -1.80 -22.53
N ASN A 445 10.46 -3.00 -22.49
CA ASN A 445 10.41 -3.88 -21.33
C ASN A 445 9.73 -3.26 -20.08
N ALA A 446 9.16 -2.06 -20.16
CA ALA A 446 8.55 -1.37 -19.01
C ALA A 446 7.30 -2.08 -18.47
N GLY A 447 6.68 -2.96 -19.27
CA GLY A 447 5.57 -3.80 -18.86
C GLY A 447 5.99 -5.03 -18.06
N LEU A 448 7.26 -5.45 -18.10
CA LEU A 448 7.73 -6.57 -17.27
C LEU A 448 7.92 -6.11 -15.82
N THR A 449 7.50 -6.95 -14.86
CA THR A 449 7.62 -6.63 -13.44
C THR A 449 9.05 -6.28 -13.02
N ARG A 450 9.16 -5.34 -12.07
CA ARG A 450 10.40 -5.01 -11.36
C ARG A 450 10.49 -5.68 -9.98
N VAL A 451 9.50 -6.52 -9.64
CA VAL A 451 9.39 -7.18 -8.35
C VAL A 451 10.24 -8.45 -8.36
N ASN A 452 11.37 -8.41 -7.65
CA ASN A 452 12.40 -9.45 -7.75
C ASN A 452 11.91 -10.85 -7.35
N TRP A 453 11.11 -10.97 -6.29
CA TRP A 453 10.63 -12.26 -5.81
C TRP A 453 9.60 -12.91 -6.75
N ALA A 454 9.01 -12.14 -7.67
CA ALA A 454 7.98 -12.61 -8.59
C ALA A 454 8.54 -13.13 -9.92
N LEU A 455 9.78 -12.76 -10.26
CA LEU A 455 10.38 -13.15 -11.53
C LEU A 455 10.56 -14.69 -11.58
N PRO A 456 10.13 -15.35 -12.67
CA PRO A 456 10.36 -16.77 -12.83
C PRO A 456 11.86 -17.08 -12.89
N PRO A 457 12.34 -18.18 -12.29
CA PRO A 457 13.70 -18.64 -12.51
C PRO A 457 13.87 -19.13 -13.95
N GLN A 458 15.11 -19.09 -14.46
CA GLN A 458 15.44 -19.69 -15.76
C GLN A 458 14.95 -21.14 -15.82
N GLY A 459 14.34 -21.52 -16.94
CA GLY A 459 13.81 -22.87 -17.16
C GLY A 459 12.39 -23.08 -16.62
N ALA A 460 11.81 -22.12 -15.89
CA ALA A 460 10.41 -22.21 -15.48
C ALA A 460 9.47 -22.10 -16.69
N HIS A 461 8.36 -22.85 -16.67
CA HIS A 461 7.30 -22.66 -17.65
C HIS A 461 6.43 -21.47 -17.27
N VAL A 462 6.10 -20.65 -18.26
CA VAL A 462 5.17 -19.52 -18.11
C VAL A 462 4.10 -19.62 -19.18
N GLU A 463 2.91 -19.14 -18.84
CA GLU A 463 1.78 -19.04 -19.75
C GLU A 463 1.42 -17.58 -20.00
N LEU A 464 1.42 -17.18 -21.27
CA LEU A 464 0.82 -15.94 -21.73
C LEU A 464 -0.64 -16.21 -22.10
N SER A 465 -1.57 -15.52 -21.46
CA SER A 465 -3.01 -15.61 -21.72
C SER A 465 -3.58 -14.26 -22.12
N VAL A 466 -4.36 -14.20 -23.20
CA VAL A 466 -4.88 -12.95 -23.80
C VAL A 466 -6.39 -12.83 -23.61
N SER A 467 -6.83 -11.65 -23.18
CA SER A 467 -8.25 -11.27 -23.17
C SER A 467 -8.41 -9.99 -23.98
N ALA A 468 -9.29 -10.05 -24.99
CA ALA A 468 -9.45 -8.99 -25.96
C ALA A 468 -10.92 -8.76 -26.34
N THR A 469 -11.25 -7.55 -26.76
CA THR A 469 -12.57 -7.17 -27.29
C THR A 469 -12.42 -6.59 -28.68
N GLY A 470 -13.51 -6.59 -29.46
CA GLY A 470 -13.54 -5.95 -30.78
C GLY A 470 -12.55 -6.54 -31.79
N GLY A 471 -12.11 -7.79 -31.60
CA GLY A 471 -11.18 -8.47 -32.51
C GLY A 471 -9.71 -8.03 -32.38
N ALA A 472 -9.34 -7.30 -31.31
CA ALA A 472 -7.94 -6.99 -31.05
C ALA A 472 -7.11 -8.26 -30.77
N THR A 473 -5.82 -8.21 -31.09
CA THR A 473 -4.87 -9.29 -30.87
C THR A 473 -3.61 -8.80 -30.17
N LEU A 474 -2.89 -9.73 -29.53
CA LEU A 474 -1.58 -9.47 -28.94
C LEU A 474 -0.58 -10.52 -29.39
N ARG A 475 0.63 -10.06 -29.68
CA ARG A 475 1.80 -10.90 -29.91
C ARG A 475 2.89 -10.53 -28.91
N LEU A 476 3.57 -11.53 -28.37
CA LEU A 476 4.75 -11.38 -27.52
C LEU A 476 5.98 -11.90 -28.26
N GLN A 477 7.08 -11.17 -28.16
CA GLN A 477 8.42 -11.66 -28.45
C GLN A 477 9.26 -11.58 -27.18
N VAL A 478 10.02 -12.64 -26.90
CA VAL A 478 10.97 -12.70 -25.79
C VAL A 478 12.37 -12.75 -26.39
N THR A 479 13.22 -11.85 -25.92
CA THR A 479 14.64 -11.82 -26.26
C THR A 479 15.48 -12.15 -25.05
N SER A 480 16.60 -12.83 -25.29
CA SER A 480 17.61 -13.21 -24.30
C SER A 480 18.96 -13.15 -24.98
N ASN A 481 19.94 -12.48 -24.36
CA ASN A 481 21.27 -12.22 -24.92
C ASN A 481 21.25 -11.60 -26.33
N GLY A 482 20.24 -10.76 -26.62
CA GLY A 482 20.08 -10.10 -27.91
C GLY A 482 19.45 -10.95 -29.02
N ALA A 483 19.16 -12.23 -28.77
CA ALA A 483 18.47 -13.11 -29.71
C ALA A 483 17.00 -13.30 -29.31
N VAL A 484 16.10 -13.41 -30.31
CA VAL A 484 14.72 -13.84 -30.06
C VAL A 484 14.76 -15.32 -29.69
N THR A 485 14.28 -15.63 -28.49
CA THR A 485 14.17 -17.01 -27.99
C THR A 485 12.76 -17.54 -28.12
N GLU A 486 11.76 -16.66 -28.02
CA GLU A 486 10.35 -17.01 -28.17
C GLU A 486 9.61 -15.93 -28.94
N ALA A 487 8.66 -16.34 -29.78
CA ALA A 487 7.74 -15.45 -30.47
C ALA A 487 6.39 -16.14 -30.62
N THR A 488 5.35 -15.51 -30.08
CA THR A 488 3.99 -16.03 -30.20
C THR A 488 3.42 -15.70 -31.58
N LYS A 489 2.34 -16.37 -31.95
CA LYS A 489 1.43 -15.88 -33.00
C LYS A 489 0.64 -14.67 -32.48
N ASP A 490 -0.16 -14.05 -33.34
CA ASP A 490 -1.19 -13.10 -32.92
C ASP A 490 -2.27 -13.84 -32.14
N LEU A 491 -2.25 -13.71 -30.82
CA LEU A 491 -3.22 -14.33 -29.92
C LEU A 491 -4.48 -13.49 -29.86
N GLN A 492 -5.62 -14.15 -30.03
CA GLN A 492 -6.96 -13.57 -29.94
C GLN A 492 -7.52 -13.72 -28.51
N ASN A 493 -8.73 -13.19 -28.29
CA ASN A 493 -9.44 -13.34 -27.03
C ASN A 493 -9.57 -14.83 -26.62
N GLY A 494 -9.16 -15.14 -25.39
CA GLY A 494 -9.24 -16.48 -24.82
C GLY A 494 -8.13 -17.43 -25.26
N GLN A 495 -7.19 -16.97 -26.10
CA GLN A 495 -6.04 -17.79 -26.49
C GLN A 495 -4.88 -17.63 -25.51
N SER A 496 -4.11 -18.71 -25.36
CA SER A 496 -2.91 -18.75 -24.55
C SER A 496 -1.79 -19.50 -25.25
N THR A 497 -0.56 -19.30 -24.76
CA THR A 497 0.61 -20.08 -25.17
C THR A 497 1.59 -20.19 -24.02
N GLN A 498 2.28 -21.31 -23.95
CA GLN A 498 3.32 -21.55 -22.95
C GLN A 498 4.70 -21.50 -23.58
N PHE A 499 5.68 -21.07 -22.80
CA PHE A 499 7.09 -21.09 -23.19
C PHE A 499 7.99 -21.20 -21.97
N THR A 500 9.27 -21.50 -22.21
CA THR A 500 10.27 -21.62 -21.16
C THR A 500 10.92 -20.28 -20.88
N TRP A 501 10.94 -19.86 -19.61
CA TRP A 501 11.51 -18.59 -19.19
C TRP A 501 13.05 -18.56 -19.38
N PRO A 502 13.60 -17.62 -20.16
CA PRO A 502 15.04 -17.50 -20.35
C PRO A 502 15.72 -16.75 -19.20
N ALA A 503 17.05 -16.75 -19.17
CA ALA A 503 17.83 -16.15 -18.07
C ALA A 503 17.68 -14.61 -17.98
N ASP A 504 17.72 -13.91 -19.10
CA ASP A 504 17.68 -12.44 -19.20
C ASP A 504 16.52 -11.94 -20.07
N ALA A 505 15.31 -12.43 -19.77
CA ALA A 505 14.11 -12.14 -20.55
C ALA A 505 13.85 -10.64 -20.73
N LYS A 506 13.72 -10.20 -21.99
CA LYS A 506 13.19 -8.90 -22.37
C LYS A 506 12.00 -9.08 -23.29
N LEU A 507 10.92 -8.35 -23.01
CA LEU A 507 9.66 -8.50 -23.72
C LEU A 507 9.44 -7.39 -24.74
N THR A 508 8.96 -7.77 -25.92
CA THR A 508 8.35 -6.86 -26.89
C THR A 508 6.91 -7.30 -27.13
N LEU A 509 5.97 -6.41 -26.88
CA LEU A 509 4.55 -6.62 -27.14
C LEU A 509 4.16 -5.91 -28.44
N THR A 510 3.42 -6.59 -29.31
CA THR A 510 2.74 -6.01 -30.47
C THR A 510 1.24 -6.19 -30.30
N ALA A 511 0.50 -5.09 -30.19
CA ALA A 511 -0.95 -5.11 -30.10
C ALA A 511 -1.55 -4.59 -31.41
N THR A 512 -2.53 -5.29 -31.95
CA THR A 512 -3.22 -4.92 -33.18
C THR A 512 -4.71 -4.73 -32.90
N SER A 513 -5.28 -3.62 -33.35
CA SER A 513 -6.72 -3.38 -33.24
C SER A 513 -7.52 -4.36 -34.10
N GLY A 514 -8.82 -4.48 -33.82
CA GLY A 514 -9.76 -5.16 -34.71
C GLY A 514 -9.81 -4.55 -36.12
N ALA A 515 -10.29 -5.33 -37.10
CA ALA A 515 -10.54 -4.82 -38.44
C ALA A 515 -11.77 -3.89 -38.42
N GLY A 516 -11.62 -2.67 -38.93
CA GLY A 516 -12.58 -1.56 -38.88
C GLY A 516 -13.90 -1.72 -39.66
N GLY A 517 -14.37 -2.95 -39.90
CA GLY A 517 -15.62 -3.20 -40.63
C GLY A 517 -16.91 -2.80 -39.88
N THR A 518 -16.82 -2.62 -38.56
CA THR A 518 -17.98 -2.26 -37.71
C THR A 518 -17.77 -0.98 -36.89
N GLY A 519 -16.66 -0.25 -37.08
CA GLY A 519 -16.40 1.02 -36.37
C GLY A 519 -16.34 0.91 -34.84
N GLY A 520 -16.16 -0.29 -34.27
CA GLY A 520 -16.16 -0.49 -32.82
C GLY A 520 -14.78 -0.25 -32.18
N ALA A 521 -14.77 0.28 -30.96
CA ALA A 521 -13.58 0.29 -30.11
C ALA A 521 -13.14 -1.16 -29.82
N SER A 522 -11.83 -1.37 -29.66
CA SER A 522 -11.27 -2.68 -29.32
C SER A 522 -10.28 -2.55 -28.18
N SER A 523 -10.01 -3.63 -27.44
CA SER A 523 -9.06 -3.58 -26.34
C SER A 523 -8.36 -4.92 -26.15
N VAL A 524 -7.17 -4.89 -25.57
CA VAL A 524 -6.40 -6.10 -25.28
C VAL A 524 -5.66 -5.99 -23.95
N LYS A 525 -5.74 -7.04 -23.15
CA LYS A 525 -4.91 -7.29 -21.97
C LYS A 525 -4.31 -8.67 -22.02
N ALA A 526 -3.22 -8.86 -21.29
CA ALA A 526 -2.61 -10.16 -21.14
C ALA A 526 -2.16 -10.39 -19.69
N SER A 527 -2.06 -11.66 -19.34
CA SER A 527 -1.38 -12.12 -18.15
C SER A 527 -0.24 -13.05 -18.53
N LEU A 528 0.90 -12.89 -17.86
CA LEU A 528 2.02 -13.82 -17.93
C LEU A 528 2.23 -14.40 -16.53
N VAL A 529 1.97 -15.69 -16.37
CA VAL A 529 1.95 -16.36 -15.06
C VAL A 529 2.82 -17.60 -15.13
N LYS A 530 3.57 -17.90 -14.08
CA LYS A 530 4.33 -19.17 -14.00
C LYS A 530 3.35 -20.33 -13.85
N VAL A 531 3.57 -21.39 -14.61
CA VAL A 531 2.75 -22.62 -14.56
C VAL A 531 3.58 -23.80 -14.04
N PRO A 532 2.93 -24.85 -13.49
CA PRO A 532 3.62 -26.03 -12.97
C PRO A 532 4.54 -26.70 -13.98
#